data_AF-A0A6B1H2B4-F1
#
_entry.id   AF-A0A6B1H2B4-F1
#
_cell.length_a   1.000
_cell.length_b   1.000
_cell.length_c   1.000
_cell.angle_alpha   90.00
_cell.angle_beta   90.00
_cell.angle_gamma   90.00
#
_symmetry.space_group_name_H-M   'P 1'
#
loop_
_entity.id
_entity.type
_entity.pdbx_description
1 polymer ?
#
loop_
_entity_poly.entity_id
_entity_poly.type
_entity_poly.pdbx_seq_one_letter_code
_entity_poly.pdbx_strand_id
1 'polypeptide(L)'
;SGDARDPRYQGRGIGVALLEEFVRWADAHGVEATVAKALPAFRPLSVLMGGHPASVYEDHGFEIAARWCDRDLRDRLPNVLAGEHGDSVATAFRDLCDQGCTLDVLAEVAMVVRRRP
;
A
#
# COMPACT_ATOMS: atom_id res chain seq x y z
N SER A 1 -21.48 -13.23 -2.12
CA SER A 1 -20.86 -13.95 -0.99
C SER A 1 -19.50 -14.47 -1.41
N GLY A 2 -18.47 -13.62 -1.34
CA GLY A 2 -17.09 -13.99 -1.69
C GLY A 2 -16.04 -13.13 -1.01
N ASP A 3 -16.41 -12.41 0.07
CA ASP A 3 -15.67 -11.25 0.57
C ASP A 3 -14.82 -11.51 1.82
N ALA A 4 -14.84 -12.71 2.38
CA ALA A 4 -13.91 -13.05 3.44
C ALA A 4 -12.55 -13.34 2.80
N ARG A 5 -11.65 -12.36 2.80
CA ARG A 5 -10.25 -12.58 2.46
C ARG A 5 -9.73 -13.78 3.24
N ASP A 6 -9.18 -14.76 2.54
CA ASP A 6 -8.83 -16.03 3.15
C ASP A 6 -7.69 -15.83 4.17
N PRO A 7 -7.94 -16.08 5.47
CA PRO A 7 -6.96 -15.83 6.52
C PRO A 7 -5.72 -16.71 6.38
N ARG A 8 -5.78 -17.80 5.60
CA ARG A 8 -4.63 -18.66 5.29
C ARG A 8 -3.56 -17.94 4.47
N TYR A 9 -3.91 -16.87 3.76
CA TYR A 9 -2.99 -16.14 2.88
C TYR A 9 -2.56 -14.78 3.45
N GLN A 10 -3.38 -14.16 4.30
CA GLN A 10 -3.05 -12.87 4.89
C GLN A 10 -1.95 -12.96 5.94
N GLY A 11 -1.02 -12.00 5.94
CA GLY A 11 0.04 -11.91 6.95
C GLY A 11 1.12 -12.99 6.85
N ARG A 12 1.13 -13.79 5.77
CA ARG A 12 2.10 -14.88 5.54
C ARG A 12 3.36 -14.45 4.79
N GLY A 13 3.52 -13.15 4.51
CA GLY A 13 4.65 -12.63 3.73
C GLY A 13 4.56 -12.88 2.22
N ILE A 14 3.44 -13.38 1.69
CA ILE A 14 3.29 -13.72 0.26
C ILE A 14 3.56 -12.50 -0.64
N GLY A 15 3.03 -11.32 -0.30
CA GLY A 15 3.26 -10.10 -1.09
C GLY A 15 4.74 -9.70 -1.15
N VAL A 16 5.46 -9.87 -0.04
CA VAL A 16 6.90 -9.59 0.03
C VAL A 16 7.68 -10.62 -0.78
N ALA A 17 7.38 -11.92 -0.64
CA ALA A 17 8.02 -12.96 -1.45
C ALA A 17 7.79 -12.78 -2.96
N LEU A 18 6.60 -12.32 -3.36
CA LEU A 18 6.32 -11.97 -4.77
C LEU A 18 7.12 -10.75 -5.23
N LEU A 19 7.30 -9.74 -4.37
CA LEU A 19 8.13 -8.57 -4.68
C LEU A 19 9.60 -8.97 -4.84
N GLU A 20 10.14 -9.79 -3.95
CA GLU A 20 11.51 -10.34 -4.04
C GLU A 20 11.72 -11.09 -5.35
N GLU A 21 10.78 -11.99 -5.69
CA GLU A 21 10.82 -12.75 -6.94
C GLU A 21 10.79 -11.83 -8.16
N PHE A 22 9.89 -10.84 -8.14
CA PHE A 22 9.76 -9.88 -9.22
C PHE A 22 11.03 -9.06 -9.42
N VAL A 23 11.63 -8.57 -8.33
CA VAL A 23 12.88 -7.81 -8.37
C VAL A 23 14.02 -8.66 -8.93
N ARG A 24 14.15 -9.91 -8.46
CA ARG A 24 15.13 -10.87 -8.97
C ARG A 24 14.95 -11.13 -10.46
N TRP A 25 13.71 -11.32 -10.89
CA TRP A 25 13.39 -11.50 -12.31
C TRP A 25 13.78 -10.28 -13.14
N ALA A 26 13.44 -9.07 -12.67
CA ALA A 26 13.76 -7.83 -13.35
C ALA A 26 15.27 -7.64 -13.54
N ASP A 27 16.07 -7.96 -12.52
CA ASP A 27 17.53 -7.95 -12.59
C ASP A 27 18.06 -8.94 -13.62
N ALA A 28 17.57 -10.18 -13.59
CA ALA A 28 18.00 -11.25 -14.50
C ALA A 28 17.69 -10.94 -15.98
N HIS A 29 16.69 -10.10 -16.24
CA HIS A 29 16.28 -9.72 -17.60
C HIS A 29 16.79 -8.33 -18.01
N GLY A 30 17.63 -7.70 -17.19
CA GLY A 30 18.23 -6.40 -17.49
C GLY A 30 17.22 -5.27 -17.59
N VAL A 31 16.10 -5.35 -16.86
CA VAL A 31 15.13 -4.25 -16.75
C VAL A 31 15.83 -3.07 -16.09
N GLU A 32 15.85 -1.93 -16.77
CA GLU A 32 16.62 -0.75 -16.35
C GLU A 32 16.14 -0.19 -15.01
N ALA A 33 14.83 -0.14 -14.81
CA ALA A 33 14.24 0.31 -13.56
C ALA A 33 12.88 -0.36 -13.32
N THR A 34 12.60 -0.62 -12.04
CA THR A 34 11.27 -0.97 -11.54
C THR A 34 10.69 0.22 -10.79
N VAL A 35 9.41 0.51 -11.02
CA VAL A 35 8.68 1.58 -10.33
C VAL A 35 7.45 0.98 -9.66
N ALA A 36 7.13 1.43 -8.44
CA ALA A 36 5.89 1.08 -7.77
C ALA A 36 5.27 2.30 -7.08
N LYS A 37 3.94 2.24 -6.87
CA LYS A 37 3.22 3.17 -6.00
C LYS A 37 3.09 2.54 -4.62
N ALA A 38 3.79 3.10 -3.65
CA ALA A 38 3.73 2.70 -2.25
C ALA A 38 2.65 3.46 -1.49
N LEU A 39 2.04 2.79 -0.51
CA LEU A 39 1.03 3.36 0.38
C LEU A 39 1.70 3.98 1.62
N PRO A 40 0.98 4.84 2.36
CA PRO A 40 1.42 5.20 3.70
C PRO A 40 1.30 4.00 4.64
N ALA A 41 2.06 4.01 5.74
CA ALA A 41 2.25 2.85 6.63
C ALA A 41 1.06 2.56 7.57
N PHE A 42 -0.16 2.60 7.03
CA PHE A 42 -1.38 2.26 7.75
C PHE A 42 -1.92 0.92 7.27
N ARG A 43 -1.97 -0.07 8.17
CA ARG A 43 -2.49 -1.40 7.85
C ARG A 43 -3.90 -1.38 7.22
N PRO A 44 -4.86 -0.53 7.66
CA PRO A 44 -6.16 -0.44 7.02
C PRO A 44 -6.11 -0.10 5.53
N LEU A 45 -5.12 0.69 5.07
CA LEU A 45 -4.93 1.01 3.66
C LEU A 45 -4.37 -0.16 2.86
N SER A 46 -3.32 -0.83 3.35
CA SER A 46 -2.79 -2.04 2.70
C SER A 46 -3.84 -3.14 2.65
N VAL A 47 -4.73 -3.22 3.65
CA VAL A 47 -5.93 -4.04 3.56
C VAL A 47 -6.80 -3.48 2.44
N LEU A 48 -7.37 -2.29 2.55
CA LEU A 48 -8.33 -1.75 1.58
C LEU A 48 -7.87 -1.83 0.11
N MET A 49 -6.69 -1.30 -0.21
CA MET A 49 -6.21 -1.11 -1.59
C MET A 49 -5.28 -2.22 -2.08
N GLY A 50 -4.74 -3.05 -1.17
CA GLY A 50 -3.59 -3.89 -1.49
C GLY A 50 -2.29 -3.08 -1.56
N GLY A 51 -1.17 -3.73 -1.85
CA GLY A 51 0.15 -3.08 -1.91
C GLY A 51 0.84 -2.94 -0.54
N HIS A 52 2.01 -2.31 -0.57
CA HIS A 52 2.92 -2.22 0.56
C HIS A 52 3.30 -0.76 0.91
N PRO A 53 3.71 -0.48 2.15
CA PRO A 53 4.26 0.82 2.50
C PRO A 53 5.65 1.01 1.90
N ALA A 54 6.08 2.27 1.77
CA ALA A 54 7.38 2.61 1.16
C ALA A 54 8.55 1.87 1.82
N SER A 55 8.52 1.70 3.14
CA SER A 55 9.57 0.98 3.90
C SER A 55 9.80 -0.45 3.43
N VAL A 56 8.76 -1.17 3.00
CA VAL A 56 8.91 -2.53 2.46
C VAL A 56 9.65 -2.53 1.12
N TYR A 57 9.47 -1.48 0.31
CA TYR A 57 10.20 -1.34 -0.94
C TYR A 57 11.65 -0.88 -0.69
N GLU A 58 11.86 0.01 0.28
CA GLU A 58 13.20 0.47 0.71
C GLU A 58 14.07 -0.71 1.15
N ASP A 59 13.50 -1.66 1.91
CA ASP A 59 14.15 -2.92 2.30
C ASP A 59 14.60 -3.78 1.09
N HIS A 60 14.13 -3.47 -0.12
CA HIS A 60 14.44 -4.20 -1.36
C HIS A 60 15.21 -3.34 -2.37
N GLY A 61 15.82 -2.24 -1.90
CA GLY A 61 16.69 -1.38 -2.70
C GLY A 61 15.94 -0.38 -3.58
N PHE A 62 14.67 -0.13 -3.30
CA PHE A 62 13.98 1.01 -3.88
C PHE A 62 14.30 2.30 -3.11
N GLU A 63 14.22 3.42 -3.80
CA GLU A 63 14.30 4.76 -3.23
C GLU A 63 13.01 5.51 -3.52
N ILE A 64 12.62 6.43 -2.64
CA ILE A 64 11.44 7.26 -2.87
C ILE A 64 11.79 8.39 -3.83
N ALA A 65 11.17 8.36 -5.02
CA ALA A 65 11.36 9.35 -6.06
C ALA A 65 10.42 10.56 -5.93
N ALA A 66 9.19 10.35 -5.43
CA ALA A 66 8.21 11.41 -5.23
C ALA A 66 7.16 11.03 -4.16
N ARG A 67 6.53 12.05 -3.58
CA ARG A 67 5.33 11.91 -2.72
C ARG A 67 4.25 12.87 -3.18
N TRP A 68 2.99 12.45 -3.09
CA TRP A 68 1.84 13.30 -3.37
C TRP A 68 0.61 12.80 -2.62
N CYS A 69 -0.36 13.70 -2.44
CA CYS A 69 -1.71 13.33 -2.03
C CYS A 69 -2.48 12.78 -3.23
N ASP A 70 -2.82 11.50 -3.19
CA ASP A 70 -3.58 10.82 -4.24
C ASP A 70 -5.05 11.24 -4.18
N ARG A 71 -5.49 12.03 -5.17
CA ARG A 71 -6.83 12.63 -5.17
C ARG A 71 -7.94 11.57 -5.22
N ASP A 72 -7.75 10.52 -6.01
CA ASP A 72 -8.76 9.45 -6.13
C ASP A 72 -8.93 8.70 -4.81
N LEU A 73 -7.83 8.37 -4.13
CA LEU A 73 -7.88 7.80 -2.78
C LEU A 73 -8.53 8.79 -1.81
N ARG A 74 -8.08 10.04 -1.81
CA ARG A 74 -8.54 11.09 -0.92
C ARG A 74 -10.05 11.32 -1.01
N ASP A 75 -10.61 11.26 -2.21
CA ASP A 75 -12.03 11.47 -2.49
C ASP A 75 -12.89 10.24 -2.12
N ARG A 76 -12.29 9.04 -2.09
CA ARG A 76 -12.97 7.80 -1.68
C ARG A 76 -12.98 7.57 -0.17
N LEU A 77 -11.99 8.08 0.57
CA LEU A 77 -11.90 7.89 2.03
C LEU A 77 -13.17 8.30 2.80
N PRO A 78 -13.90 9.38 2.46
CA PRO A 78 -15.19 9.68 3.09
C PRO A 78 -16.23 8.56 2.97
N ASN A 79 -16.31 7.89 1.82
CA ASN A 79 -17.24 6.77 1.62
C ASN A 79 -16.80 5.53 2.39
N VAL A 80 -15.48 5.29 2.47
CA VAL A 80 -14.89 4.23 3.31
C VAL A 80 -15.27 4.45 4.78
N LEU A 81 -15.11 5.68 5.28
CA LEU A 81 -15.50 6.07 6.64
C LEU A 81 -17.01 5.93 6.89
N ALA A 82 -17.82 6.15 5.85
CA ALA A 82 -19.27 5.96 5.88
C ALA A 82 -19.72 4.48 5.81
N GLY A 83 -18.79 3.53 5.67
CA GLY A 83 -19.12 2.10 5.70
C GLY A 83 -19.25 1.41 4.34
N GLU A 84 -18.85 2.04 3.22
CA GLU A 84 -18.91 1.44 1.88
C GLU A 84 -18.22 0.06 1.81
N HIS A 85 -17.19 -0.15 2.64
CA HIS A 85 -16.41 -1.39 2.72
C HIS A 85 -16.67 -2.20 4.00
N GLY A 86 -17.79 -1.95 4.68
CA GLY A 86 -18.21 -2.62 5.90
C GLY A 86 -17.68 -1.96 7.19
N ASP A 87 -18.40 -2.20 8.28
CA ASP A 87 -18.21 -1.50 9.56
C ASP A 87 -16.83 -1.69 10.18
N SER A 88 -16.23 -2.88 10.02
CA SER A 88 -14.90 -3.18 10.53
C SER A 88 -13.83 -2.31 9.85
N VAL A 89 -13.92 -2.13 8.54
CA VAL A 89 -13.01 -1.27 7.78
C VAL A 89 -13.24 0.19 8.17
N ALA A 90 -14.50 0.64 8.19
CA ALA A 90 -14.85 2.01 8.55
C ALA A 90 -14.37 2.38 9.97
N THR A 91 -14.50 1.46 10.93
CA THR A 91 -14.02 1.64 12.31
C THR A 91 -12.50 1.80 12.33
N ALA A 92 -11.76 0.92 11.65
CA ALA A 92 -10.31 1.00 11.60
C ALA A 92 -9.78 2.33 11.00
N PHE A 93 -10.49 2.90 10.02
CA PHE A 93 -10.14 4.22 9.48
C PHE A 93 -10.55 5.37 10.41
N ARG A 94 -11.70 5.27 11.11
CA ARG A 94 -12.09 6.26 12.12
C ARG A 94 -11.10 6.31 13.28
N ASP A 95 -10.63 5.15 13.75
CA ASP A 95 -9.61 5.07 14.80
C ASP A 95 -8.32 5.82 14.42
N LEU A 96 -7.91 5.78 13.14
CA LEU A 96 -6.77 6.55 12.65
C LEU A 96 -7.05 8.05 12.66
N CYS A 97 -8.25 8.47 12.25
CA CYS A 97 -8.67 9.87 12.31
C CYS A 97 -8.71 10.39 13.75
N ASP A 98 -9.22 9.59 14.69
CA ASP A 98 -9.28 9.93 16.12
C ASP A 98 -7.89 10.04 16.75
N GLN A 99 -6.90 9.33 16.19
CA GLN A 99 -5.47 9.48 16.53
C GLN A 99 -4.80 10.69 15.85
N GLY A 100 -5.56 11.52 15.13
CA GLY A 100 -5.09 12.75 14.50
C GLY A 100 -4.63 12.60 13.05
N CYS A 101 -4.81 11.44 12.41
CA CYS A 101 -4.50 11.30 10.98
C CYS A 101 -5.56 12.04 10.14
N THR A 102 -5.13 13.00 9.32
CA THR A 102 -6.03 13.63 8.36
C THR A 102 -6.24 12.73 7.14
N LEU A 103 -7.32 12.98 6.40
CA LEU A 103 -7.56 12.29 5.12
C LEU A 103 -6.43 12.53 4.11
N ASP A 104 -5.77 13.68 4.17
CA ASP A 104 -4.62 13.98 3.29
C ASP A 104 -3.41 13.11 3.65
N VAL A 105 -3.17 12.89 4.95
CA VAL A 105 -2.10 11.97 5.42
C VAL A 105 -2.41 10.53 5.02
N LEU A 106 -3.66 10.10 5.15
CA LEU A 106 -4.09 8.77 4.72
C LEU A 106 -4.00 8.59 3.19
N ALA A 107 -4.05 9.68 2.43
CA ALA A 107 -3.93 9.68 0.98
C ALA A 107 -2.52 10.01 0.47
N GLU A 108 -1.54 10.21 1.37
CA GLU A 108 -0.16 10.47 0.96
C GLU A 108 0.50 9.18 0.48
N VAL A 109 0.71 9.08 -0.83
CA VAL A 109 1.37 7.93 -1.47
C VAL A 109 2.76 8.34 -1.95
N ALA A 110 3.61 7.33 -2.17
CA ALA A 110 4.95 7.54 -2.69
C ALA A 110 5.16 6.77 -4.00
N MET A 111 5.90 7.37 -4.93
CA MET A 111 6.49 6.65 -6.05
C MET A 111 7.86 6.20 -5.60
N VAL A 112 8.09 4.89 -5.67
CA VAL A 112 9.37 4.28 -5.35
C VAL A 112 10.01 3.74 -6.63
N VAL A 113 11.31 3.92 -6.77
CA VAL A 113 12.08 3.46 -7.93
C VAL A 113 13.27 2.63 -7.48
N ARG A 114 13.48 1.49 -8.13
CA ARG A 114 14.71 0.72 -8.03
C ARG A 114 15.34 0.69 -9.40
N ARG A 115 16.53 1.26 -9.53
CA ARG A 115 17.32 1.17 -10.76
C ARG A 115 18.20 -0.06 -10.68
N ARG A 116 18.48 -0.67 -11.84
CA ARG A 116 19.46 -1.74 -11.90
C ARG A 116 20.81 -1.22 -11.35
N PRO A 117 21.47 -1.95 -10.46
CA PRO A 117 22.81 -1.59 -9.99
C PRO A 117 23.85 -1.56 -11.11
#